data_AF-A0A836SF41-F1
#
_entry.id   AF-A0A836SF41-F1
#
_cell.length_a   1.000
_cell.length_b   1.000
_cell.length_c   1.000
_cell.angle_alpha   90.00
_cell.angle_beta   90.00
_cell.angle_gamma   90.00
#
_symmetry.space_group_name_H-M   'P 1'
#
loop_
_entity.id
_entity.type
_entity.pdbx_description
1 polymer ?
#
loop_
_entity_poly.entity_id
_entity_poly.type
_entity_poly.pdbx_seq_one_letter_code
_entity_poly.pdbx_strand_id
1 'polypeptide(L)'
;MNCYDKKVLEVNHFKRIPLQRFKRALPRPTYYKIECLDCDLIINVRWECQYADILPTRTQNALPNPICPLCEGTHTKQFKINEQEYSEINQQWDAITFAETTDQFSND
;
A
#
# COMPACT_ATOMS: atom_id res chain seq x y z
N MET A 1 59.24 46.24 -24.48
CA MET A 1 59.00 44.86 -23.99
C MET A 1 58.72 44.93 -22.50
N ASN A 2 57.50 44.60 -22.08
CA ASN A 2 57.20 44.21 -20.70
C ASN A 2 56.04 43.21 -20.78
N CYS A 3 56.34 41.95 -20.52
CA CYS A 3 55.38 40.85 -20.51
C CYS A 3 54.46 41.02 -19.29
N TYR A 4 53.17 41.18 -19.54
CA TYR A 4 52.16 41.04 -18.51
C TYR A 4 51.88 39.55 -18.31
N ASP A 5 52.43 38.97 -17.23
CA ASP A 5 52.04 37.66 -16.72
C ASP A 5 50.59 37.73 -16.23
N LYS A 6 49.66 37.37 -17.10
CA LYS A 6 48.29 37.04 -16.70
C LYS A 6 48.34 35.69 -15.98
N LYS A 7 48.48 35.73 -14.64
CA LYS A 7 48.14 34.60 -13.78
C LYS A 7 46.65 34.30 -13.97
N VAL A 8 46.37 33.28 -14.77
CA VAL A 8 45.08 32.63 -14.89
C VAL A 8 44.74 32.12 -13.49
N LEU A 9 43.72 32.72 -12.86
CA LEU A 9 43.11 32.17 -11.65
C LEU A 9 42.55 30.78 -12.03
N GLU A 10 43.25 29.73 -11.60
CA GLU A 10 42.73 28.38 -11.64
C GLU A 10 41.43 28.33 -10.83
N VAL A 11 40.33 28.25 -11.56
CA VAL A 11 39.00 28.04 -10.99
C VAL A 11 39.02 26.64 -10.37
N ASN A 12 39.08 26.60 -9.05
CA ASN A 12 39.01 25.38 -8.25
C ASN A 12 37.90 24.47 -8.80
N HIS A 13 38.30 23.35 -9.41
CA HIS A 13 37.41 22.25 -9.77
C HIS A 13 36.82 21.68 -8.47
N PHE A 14 35.67 22.19 -8.05
CA PHE A 14 34.86 21.55 -7.02
C PHE A 14 34.50 20.15 -7.53
N LYS A 15 35.24 19.13 -7.05
CA LYS A 15 34.86 17.73 -7.18
C LYS A 15 33.48 17.60 -6.55
N ARG A 16 32.44 17.47 -7.37
CA ARG A 16 31.09 17.12 -6.91
C ARG A 16 31.20 15.73 -6.30
N ILE A 17 31.26 15.67 -4.97
CA ILE A 17 31.17 14.41 -4.24
C ILE A 17 29.76 13.87 -4.52
N PRO A 18 29.61 12.67 -5.11
CA PRO A 18 28.30 12.08 -5.24
C PRO A 18 27.79 11.79 -3.83
N LEU A 19 26.77 12.55 -3.41
CA LEU A 19 26.04 12.23 -2.19
C LEU A 19 25.41 10.86 -2.40
N GLN A 20 25.99 9.83 -1.78
CA GLN A 20 25.35 8.52 -1.69
C GLN A 20 24.00 8.73 -0.99
N ARG A 21 22.92 8.72 -1.77
CA ARG A 21 21.59 8.65 -1.21
C ARG A 21 21.48 7.29 -0.55
N PHE A 22 21.49 7.25 0.78
CA PHE A 22 21.16 6.05 1.53
C PHE A 22 19.82 5.52 1.02
N LYS A 23 19.79 4.23 0.66
CA LYS A 23 18.54 3.55 0.30
C LYS A 23 17.62 3.65 1.52
N ARG A 24 16.62 4.53 1.46
CA ARG A 24 15.58 4.58 2.49
C ARG A 24 14.88 3.22 2.51
N ALA A 25 14.61 2.69 3.70
CA ALA A 25 13.80 1.48 3.83
C ALA A 25 12.44 1.71 3.16
N LEU A 26 11.97 0.73 2.38
CA LEU A 26 10.63 0.78 1.81
C LEU A 26 9.61 0.85 2.95
N PRO A 27 8.53 1.64 2.77
CA PRO A 27 7.49 1.71 3.78
C PRO A 27 6.86 0.33 3.98
N ARG A 28 6.57 -0.01 5.25
CA ARG A 28 5.88 -1.25 5.57
C ARG A 28 4.42 -1.16 5.12
N PRO A 29 3.85 -2.23 4.54
CA PRO A 29 2.43 -2.29 4.25
C PRO A 29 1.60 -2.14 5.53
N THR A 30 0.43 -1.54 5.39
CA THR A 30 -0.62 -1.52 6.42
C THR A 30 -1.83 -2.27 5.90
N TYR A 31 -2.37 -3.17 6.71
CA TYR A 31 -3.48 -4.06 6.32
C TYR A 31 -4.77 -3.61 7.00
N TYR A 32 -5.88 -3.79 6.30
CA TYR A 32 -7.22 -3.42 6.75
C TYR A 32 -8.24 -4.48 6.38
N LYS A 33 -9.25 -4.65 7.23
CA LYS A 33 -10.51 -5.32 6.90
C LYS A 33 -11.67 -4.34 7.05
N ILE A 34 -12.75 -4.63 6.35
CA ILE A 34 -14.02 -3.94 6.48
C ILE A 34 -15.05 -4.99 6.89
N GLU A 35 -15.74 -4.71 7.98
CA GLU A 35 -16.82 -5.56 8.51
C GLU A 35 -18.14 -4.81 8.44
N CYS A 36 -19.21 -5.54 8.15
CA CYS A 36 -20.57 -5.06 8.36
C CYS A 36 -20.99 -5.40 9.79
N LEU A 37 -21.44 -4.40 10.55
CA LEU A 37 -21.89 -4.55 11.93
C LEU A 37 -23.34 -5.02 12.03
N ASP A 38 -24.09 -5.04 10.92
CA ASP A 38 -25.47 -5.51 10.89
C ASP A 38 -25.55 -7.04 10.71
N CYS A 39 -24.55 -7.65 10.04
CA CYS A 39 -24.48 -9.10 9.82
C CYS A 39 -23.19 -9.75 10.32
N ASP A 40 -22.29 -8.98 10.95
CA ASP A 40 -20.99 -9.42 11.48
C ASP A 40 -20.08 -10.12 10.46
N LEU A 41 -20.20 -9.78 9.18
CA LEU A 41 -19.40 -10.37 8.09
C LEU A 41 -18.29 -9.44 7.62
N ILE A 42 -17.14 -10.02 7.30
CA ILE A 42 -16.05 -9.35 6.60
C ILE A 42 -16.45 -9.20 5.13
N ILE A 43 -16.59 -7.96 4.67
CA ILE A 43 -17.05 -7.64 3.32
C ILE A 43 -15.91 -7.24 2.37
N ASN A 44 -14.74 -6.85 2.91
CA ASN A 44 -13.58 -6.48 2.11
C ASN A 44 -12.29 -6.58 2.95
N VAL A 45 -11.18 -6.95 2.32
CA VAL A 45 -9.84 -6.97 2.91
C VAL A 45 -8.86 -6.31 1.94
N ARG A 46 -8.03 -5.37 2.41
CA ARG A 46 -7.07 -4.62 1.59
C ARG A 46 -5.78 -4.30 2.33
N TRP A 47 -4.75 -3.95 1.57
CA TRP A 47 -3.50 -3.43 2.11
C TRP A 47 -3.04 -2.19 1.35
N GLU A 48 -2.31 -1.30 2.02
CA GLU A 48 -1.82 -0.05 1.46
C GLU A 48 -0.36 0.17 1.88
N CYS A 49 0.48 0.64 0.96
CA CYS A 49 1.84 1.10 1.25
C CYS A 49 1.86 2.63 1.34
N GLN A 50 2.17 3.17 2.52
CA GLN A 50 2.34 4.61 2.68
C GLN A 50 3.68 5.07 2.10
N TYR A 51 3.70 5.46 0.83
CA TYR A 51 4.86 6.11 0.24
C TYR A 51 4.98 7.52 0.82
N ALA A 52 6.02 7.73 1.63
CA ALA A 52 6.19 8.88 2.53
C ALA A 52 6.14 10.27 1.85
N ASP A 53 6.22 10.39 0.53
CA ASP A 53 6.52 11.67 -0.13
C ASP A 53 5.70 12.00 -1.40
N ILE A 54 4.68 11.20 -1.79
CA ILE A 54 4.07 11.35 -3.13
C ILE A 54 2.56 11.72 -3.14
N LEU A 55 1.78 11.43 -2.09
CA LEU A 55 0.34 11.76 -2.08
C LEU A 55 -0.15 12.25 -0.71
N PRO A 56 -1.05 13.25 -0.68
CA PRO A 56 -1.62 13.75 0.57
C PRO A 56 -2.40 12.63 1.26
N THR A 57 -2.03 12.36 2.52
CA THR A 57 -2.56 11.33 3.43
C THR A 57 -4.06 11.43 3.69
N ARG A 58 -4.70 12.53 3.26
CA ARG A 58 -6.07 12.90 3.65
C ARG A 58 -7.16 12.22 2.83
N THR A 59 -6.85 11.69 1.64
CA THR A 59 -7.85 11.15 0.70
C THR A 59 -8.06 9.63 0.78
N GLN A 60 -7.19 8.88 1.48
CA GLN A 60 -7.25 7.40 1.47
C GLN A 60 -8.20 6.80 2.53
N ASN A 61 -8.62 7.59 3.52
CA ASN A 61 -9.52 7.14 4.60
C ASN A 61 -11.01 7.30 4.27
N ALA A 62 -11.35 7.94 3.15
CA ALA A 62 -12.74 8.04 2.70
C ALA A 62 -13.07 6.81 1.85
N LEU A 63 -13.35 5.68 2.49
CA LEU A 63 -14.07 4.62 1.81
C LEU A 63 -15.45 5.17 1.45
N PRO A 64 -15.88 5.12 0.17
CA PRO A 64 -17.25 5.42 -0.17
C PRO A 64 -18.14 4.43 0.59
N ASN A 65 -19.07 4.94 1.41
CA ASN A 65 -20.01 4.16 2.24
C ASN A 65 -20.36 2.81 1.61
N PRO A 66 -19.72 1.70 2.03
CA PRO A 66 -20.00 0.42 1.42
C PRO A 66 -21.28 -0.06 2.07
N ILE A 67 -22.37 -0.02 1.31
CA ILE A 67 -23.55 -0.82 1.63
C ILE A 67 -23.09 -2.28 1.62
N CYS A 68 -23.44 -3.03 2.65
CA CYS A 68 -23.08 -4.44 2.74
C CYS A 68 -23.73 -5.20 1.57
N PRO A 69 -22.97 -5.92 0.73
CA PRO A 69 -23.53 -6.63 -0.42
C PRO A 69 -24.39 -7.84 -0.03
N LEU A 70 -24.36 -8.25 1.25
CA LEU A 70 -25.03 -9.44 1.73
C LEU A 70 -26.34 -9.13 2.46
N CYS A 71 -26.35 -8.11 3.32
CA CYS A 71 -27.53 -7.74 4.12
C CYS A 71 -28.10 -6.36 3.78
N GLU A 72 -27.50 -5.65 2.83
CA GLU A 72 -27.85 -4.25 2.47
C GLU A 72 -27.71 -3.25 3.63
N GLY A 73 -27.07 -3.68 4.73
CA GLY A 73 -26.77 -2.86 5.89
C GLY A 73 -25.82 -1.70 5.56
N THR A 74 -26.01 -0.58 6.24
CA THR A 74 -25.18 0.62 6.03
C THR A 74 -24.13 0.79 7.12
N HIS A 75 -24.20 -0.01 8.19
CA HIS A 75 -23.22 0.04 9.26
C HIS A 75 -22.01 -0.81 8.89
N THR A 76 -21.02 -0.17 8.29
CA THR A 76 -19.75 -0.80 7.98
C THR A 76 -18.61 -0.07 8.68
N LYS A 77 -17.62 -0.83 9.12
CA LYS A 77 -16.47 -0.31 9.86
C LYS A 77 -15.18 -0.92 9.35
N GLN A 78 -14.20 -0.06 9.14
CA GLN A 78 -12.85 -0.46 8.81
C GLN A 78 -12.03 -0.69 10.08
N PHE A 79 -11.33 -1.82 10.13
CA PHE A 79 -10.39 -2.17 11.19
C PHE A 79 -9.00 -2.34 10.59
N LYS A 80 -8.00 -1.81 11.29
CA LYS A 80 -6.60 -2.12 10.99
C LYS A 80 -6.27 -3.50 11.53
N ILE A 81 -5.70 -4.34 10.68
CA ILE A 81 -5.31 -5.71 11.00
C ILE A 81 -3.81 -5.90 10.80
N ASN A 82 -3.29 -7.01 11.29
CA ASN A 82 -1.91 -7.42 11.03
C ASN A 82 -1.82 -8.24 9.73
N GLU A 83 -0.59 -8.54 9.30
CA GLU A 83 -0.34 -9.33 8.09
C GLU A 83 -0.84 -10.76 8.20
N GLN A 84 -0.74 -11.37 9.39
CA GLN A 84 -1.19 -12.74 9.63
C GLN A 84 -2.71 -12.88 9.44
N GLU A 85 -3.49 -12.01 10.09
CA GLU A 85 -4.94 -11.96 9.93
C GLU A 85 -5.34 -11.72 8.47
N TYR A 86 -4.61 -10.86 7.75
CA TYR A 86 -4.84 -10.63 6.33
C TYR A 86 -4.65 -11.90 5.50
N SER A 87 -3.56 -12.63 5.74
CA SER A 87 -3.28 -13.91 5.06
C SER A 87 -4.31 -14.98 5.41
N GLU A 88 -4.72 -15.08 6.68
CA GLU A 88 -5.71 -16.06 7.12
C GLU A 88 -7.08 -15.83 6.45
N ILE A 89 -7.54 -14.57 6.38
CA ILE A 89 -8.82 -14.26 5.72
C ILE A 89 -8.76 -14.60 4.22
N ASN A 90 -7.69 -14.20 3.52
CA ASN A 90 -7.54 -14.51 2.10
C ASN A 90 -7.50 -16.01 1.84
N GLN A 91 -6.78 -16.76 2.68
CA GLN A 91 -6.70 -18.22 2.55
C GLN A 91 -8.08 -18.88 2.71
N GLN A 92 -8.92 -18.37 3.63
CA GLN A 92 -10.29 -18.85 3.79
C GLN A 92 -11.14 -18.57 2.54
N TRP A 93 -11.01 -17.39 1.96
CA TRP A 93 -11.74 -17.03 0.74
C TRP A 93 -11.29 -17.87 -0.46
N ASP A 94 -9.98 -18.06 -0.64
CA ASP A 94 -9.42 -18.92 -1.69
C ASP A 94 -9.93 -20.36 -1.56
N ALA A 95 -10.01 -20.89 -0.33
CA ALA A 95 -10.51 -22.24 -0.08
C ALA A 95 -12.00 -22.40 -0.44
N ILE A 96 -12.83 -21.38 -0.16
CA ILE A 96 -14.25 -21.37 -0.53
C ILE A 96 -14.39 -21.36 -2.06
N THR A 97 -13.67 -20.47 -2.74
CA THR A 97 -13.69 -20.40 -4.21
C THR A 97 -13.24 -21.72 -4.85
N PHE A 98 -12.22 -22.39 -4.29
CA PHE A 98 -11.75 -23.68 -4.77
C PHE A 98 -12.78 -24.80 -4.56
N ALA A 99 -13.46 -24.83 -3.41
CA ALA A 99 -14.51 -25.81 -3.12
C ALA A 99 -15.70 -25.66 -4.08
N GLU A 100 -16.19 -24.43 -4.29
CA GLU A 100 -17.28 -24.13 -5.22
C GLU A 100 -16.94 -24.55 -6.66
N THR A 101 -15.67 -24.41 -7.05
CA THR A 101 -15.20 -24.82 -8.37
C THR A 101 -15.17 -26.34 -8.49
N THR A 102 -14.76 -27.07 -7.45
CA THR A 102 -14.62 -28.53 -7.49
C THR A 102 -15.97 -29.24 -7.55
N ASP A 103 -16.98 -28.74 -6.82
CA ASP A 103 -18.35 -29.28 -6.84
C ASP A 103 -19.04 -29.13 -8.20
N GLN A 104 -18.63 -28.15 -9.01
CA GLN A 104 -19.11 -27.99 -10.38
C GLN A 104 -18.52 -29.02 -11.36
N PHE A 105 -17.35 -29.59 -11.07
CA PHE A 105 -16.70 -30.59 -11.95
C PHE A 105 -16.98 -32.04 -11.56
N SER A 106 -17.61 -32.30 -10.41
CA SER A 106 -17.96 -33.64 -9.94
C SER A 106 -19.41 -34.06 -10.22
N ASN A 107 -20.17 -33.27 -10.99
CA ASN A 107 -21.56 -33.55 -11.35
C ASN A 107 -21.79 -33.76 -12.87
N ASP A 108 -20.74 -34.07 -13.63
CA ASP A 108 -20.84 -34.54 -15.04
C ASP A 108 -20.60 -36.06 -15.15
#